data_AF-A0A2V8HAW8-F1
#
_entry.id   AF-A0A2V8HAW8-F1
#
_cell.length_a   1.000
_cell.length_b   1.000
_cell.length_c   1.000
_cell.angle_alpha   90.00
_cell.angle_beta   90.00
_cell.angle_gamma   90.00
#
_symmetry.space_group_name_H-M   'P 1'
#
loop_
_entity.id
_entity.type
_entity.pdbx_description
1 polymer ?
#
loop_
_entity_poly.entity_id
_entity_poly.type
_entity_poly.pdbx_seq_one_letter_code
_entity_poly.pdbx_strand_id
1 'polypeptide(L)'
;MKKVSMIVLILSVTLSYAQTGQAQAPPDHPSVTVQGRTYTPRSILARNMGTPEDQTTQFPPHKIIGNIYYVGTRTLSSFLITTPQGNILINSTYERNVPTIEKSVQQLGFKFSDIKILLGTHA
;
A
#
# COMPACT_ATOMS: atom_id res chain seq x y z
N MET A 1 -12.13 -45.38 60.36
CA MET A 1 -11.06 -44.61 59.70
C MET A 1 -11.69 -43.69 58.66
N LYS A 2 -11.69 -42.38 58.90
CA LYS A 2 -12.39 -41.37 58.07
C LYS A 2 -11.55 -41.09 56.81
N LYS A 3 -12.09 -41.36 55.62
CA LYS A 3 -11.52 -40.84 54.36
C LYS A 3 -12.23 -39.53 54.03
N VAL A 4 -11.54 -38.42 54.26
CA VAL A 4 -11.96 -37.09 53.80
C VAL A 4 -11.59 -37.00 52.34
N SER A 5 -12.58 -36.89 51.44
CA SER A 5 -12.36 -36.63 50.03
C SER A 5 -12.36 -35.12 49.81
N MET A 6 -11.19 -34.56 49.49
CA MET A 6 -11.00 -33.14 49.23
C MET A 6 -11.38 -32.84 47.77
N ILE A 7 -12.55 -32.25 47.57
CA ILE A 7 -12.98 -31.74 46.26
C ILE A 7 -12.20 -30.45 46.00
N VAL A 8 -11.25 -30.50 45.08
CA VAL A 8 -10.61 -29.29 44.53
C VAL A 8 -11.50 -28.79 43.41
N LEU A 9 -12.22 -27.70 43.66
CA LEU A 9 -13.01 -26.99 42.66
C LEU A 9 -12.04 -26.14 41.82
N ILE A 10 -11.62 -26.64 40.66
CA ILE A 10 -10.85 -25.85 39.69
C ILE A 10 -11.83 -24.88 39.02
N LEU A 11 -11.83 -23.63 39.47
CA LEU A 11 -12.57 -22.55 38.85
C LEU A 11 -11.85 -22.18 37.54
N SER A 12 -12.27 -22.79 36.42
CA SER A 12 -11.82 -22.40 35.09
C SER A 12 -12.44 -21.05 34.74
N VAL A 13 -11.69 -19.97 34.97
CA VAL A 13 -12.02 -18.64 34.47
C VAL A 13 -11.82 -18.66 32.96
N THR A 14 -12.91 -18.73 32.19
CA THR A 14 -12.86 -18.49 30.76
C THR A 14 -12.67 -16.99 30.53
N LEU A 15 -11.45 -16.62 30.17
CA LEU A 15 -11.14 -15.28 29.70
C LEU A 15 -11.79 -15.11 28.31
N SER A 16 -12.97 -14.49 28.28
CA SER A 16 -13.61 -14.08 27.04
C SER A 16 -12.77 -12.97 26.42
N TYR A 17 -11.93 -13.29 25.45
CA TYR A 17 -11.39 -12.28 24.56
C TYR A 17 -12.57 -11.63 23.84
N ALA A 18 -12.81 -10.35 24.11
CA ALA A 18 -13.68 -9.56 23.26
C ALA A 18 -13.05 -9.56 21.87
N GLN A 19 -13.60 -10.36 20.96
CA GLN A 19 -13.38 -10.15 19.54
C GLN A 19 -13.87 -8.75 19.26
N THR A 20 -12.93 -7.82 19.03
CA THR A 20 -13.27 -6.54 18.41
C THR A 20 -13.87 -6.90 17.06
N GLY A 21 -15.20 -6.92 16.98
CA GLY A 21 -15.89 -7.08 15.71
C GLY A 21 -15.33 -6.02 14.79
N GLN A 22 -14.65 -6.45 13.71
CA GLN A 22 -14.26 -5.52 12.66
C GLN A 22 -15.56 -4.86 12.21
N ALA A 23 -15.74 -3.58 12.52
CA ALA A 23 -16.90 -2.84 12.08
C ALA A 23 -16.96 -2.99 10.55
N GLN A 24 -18.05 -3.59 10.06
CA GLN A 24 -18.28 -3.72 8.64
C GLN A 24 -18.15 -2.33 8.03
N ALA A 25 -17.22 -2.16 7.09
CA ALA A 25 -17.06 -0.86 6.44
C ALA A 25 -18.42 -0.44 5.85
N PRO A 26 -18.77 0.87 5.88
CA PRO A 26 -20.03 1.34 5.33
C PRO A 26 -20.25 0.83 3.90
N PRO A 27 -21.49 0.52 3.51
CA PRO A 27 -21.81 0.11 2.14
C PRO A 27 -21.34 1.16 1.11
N ASP A 28 -20.72 0.69 0.03
CA ASP A 28 -20.16 1.54 -1.02
C ASP A 28 -21.25 1.92 -2.05
N HIS A 29 -21.92 3.04 -1.79
CA HIS A 29 -23.03 3.56 -2.58
C HIS A 29 -22.75 4.97 -3.12
N PRO A 30 -23.39 5.39 -4.23
CA PRO A 30 -24.43 4.67 -4.97
C PRO A 30 -23.88 3.48 -5.77
N SER A 31 -24.73 2.49 -6.03
CA SER A 31 -24.40 1.36 -6.89
C SER A 31 -25.23 1.45 -8.18
N VAL A 32 -24.56 1.45 -9.33
CA VAL A 32 -25.19 1.63 -10.64
C VAL A 32 -24.90 0.40 -11.49
N THR A 33 -25.92 -0.25 -12.04
CA THR A 33 -25.76 -1.40 -12.93
C THR A 33 -25.93 -0.98 -14.39
N VAL A 34 -24.90 -1.20 -15.21
CA VAL A 34 -24.90 -0.94 -16.65
C VAL A 34 -24.51 -2.22 -17.36
N GLN A 35 -25.33 -2.69 -18.31
CA GLN A 35 -25.06 -3.89 -19.11
C GLN A 35 -24.72 -5.14 -18.24
N GLY A 36 -25.40 -5.30 -17.10
CA GLY A 36 -25.18 -6.42 -16.18
C GLY A 36 -23.93 -6.29 -15.30
N ARG A 37 -23.18 -5.18 -15.38
CA ARG A 37 -22.04 -4.90 -14.49
C ARG A 37 -22.41 -3.82 -13.48
N THR A 38 -22.24 -4.12 -12.19
CA THR A 38 -22.46 -3.16 -11.10
C THR A 38 -21.20 -2.37 -10.82
N TYR A 39 -21.36 -1.05 -10.74
CA TYR A 39 -20.32 -0.08 -10.44
C TYR A 39 -20.66 0.64 -9.14
N THR A 40 -19.68 0.71 -8.25
CA THR A 40 -19.65 1.50 -7.03
C THR A 40 -18.49 2.51 -7.07
N PRO A 41 -18.48 3.56 -6.23
CA PRO A 41 -17.36 4.49 -6.13
C PRO A 41 -16.00 3.78 -5.99
N ARG A 42 -15.88 2.79 -5.10
CA ARG A 42 -14.63 2.04 -4.94
C ARG A 42 -14.29 1.20 -6.16
N SER A 43 -15.26 0.58 -6.82
CA SER A 43 -14.98 -0.22 -8.03
C SER A 43 -14.47 0.64 -9.19
N ILE A 44 -15.01 1.86 -9.33
CA ILE A 44 -14.60 2.83 -10.35
C ILE A 44 -13.20 3.33 -10.03
N LEU A 45 -12.93 3.64 -8.76
CA LEU A 45 -11.61 4.02 -8.29
C LEU A 45 -10.58 2.91 -8.56
N ALA A 46 -10.90 1.67 -8.17
CA ALA A 46 -10.03 0.51 -8.35
C ALA A 46 -9.77 0.18 -9.83
N ARG A 47 -10.72 0.43 -10.73
CA ARG A 47 -10.52 0.31 -12.17
C ARG A 47 -9.37 1.20 -12.67
N ASN A 48 -9.26 2.42 -12.14
CA ASN A 48 -8.28 3.41 -12.60
C ASN A 48 -6.96 3.33 -11.83
N MET A 49 -7.01 3.11 -10.52
CA MET A 49 -5.83 3.12 -9.65
C MET A 49 -5.24 1.73 -9.37
N GLY A 50 -5.95 0.66 -9.73
CA GLY A 50 -5.63 -0.70 -9.30
C GLY A 50 -5.99 -0.99 -7.85
N THR A 51 -5.65 -2.19 -7.39
CA THR A 51 -5.89 -2.63 -6.01
C THR A 51 -4.96 -1.92 -5.02
N PRO A 52 -5.27 -1.92 -3.71
CA PRO A 52 -4.34 -1.42 -2.70
C PRO A 52 -2.97 -2.10 -2.74
N GLU A 53 -2.92 -3.39 -3.10
CA GLU A 53 -1.67 -4.14 -3.28
C GLU A 53 -0.90 -3.64 -4.50
N ASP A 54 -1.56 -3.42 -5.63
CA ASP A 54 -0.91 -2.89 -6.83
C ASP A 54 -0.29 -1.52 -6.61
N GLN A 55 -0.98 -0.69 -5.81
CA GLN A 55 -0.54 0.66 -5.49
C GLN A 55 0.73 0.68 -4.63
N THR A 56 1.04 -0.37 -3.87
CA THR A 56 2.22 -0.43 -2.99
C THR A 56 3.31 -1.35 -3.54
N THR A 57 2.95 -2.32 -4.36
CA THR A 57 3.90 -3.29 -4.89
C THR A 57 4.83 -2.64 -5.90
N GLN A 58 6.13 -2.74 -5.64
CA GLN A 58 7.18 -2.28 -6.54
C GLN A 58 7.00 -2.90 -7.94
N PHE A 59 7.04 -2.07 -8.97
CA PHE A 59 7.24 -2.57 -10.33
C PHE A 59 8.75 -2.62 -10.61
N PRO A 60 9.27 -3.62 -11.34
CA PRO A 60 10.71 -3.74 -11.58
C PRO A 60 11.29 -2.40 -12.07
N PRO A 61 12.22 -1.78 -11.32
CA PRO A 61 12.78 -0.49 -11.72
C PRO A 61 13.65 -0.69 -12.95
N HIS A 62 13.47 0.17 -13.94
CA HIS A 62 14.13 0.01 -15.23
C HIS A 62 14.37 1.35 -15.92
N LYS A 63 15.34 1.34 -16.82
CA LYS A 63 15.59 2.47 -17.73
C LYS A 63 14.49 2.50 -18.79
N ILE A 64 13.85 3.65 -18.95
CA ILE A 64 12.86 3.87 -20.01
C ILE A 64 13.60 4.29 -21.28
N ILE A 65 14.29 5.43 -21.23
CA ILE A 65 15.05 6.00 -22.35
C ILE A 65 16.05 7.04 -21.82
N GLY A 66 17.21 7.19 -22.47
CA GLY A 66 18.15 8.28 -22.17
C GLY A 66 18.62 8.30 -20.71
N ASN A 67 18.22 9.31 -19.95
CA ASN A 67 18.47 9.49 -18.52
C ASN A 67 17.20 9.37 -17.66
N ILE A 68 16.15 8.72 -18.19
CA ILE A 68 14.83 8.59 -17.57
C ILE A 68 14.59 7.14 -17.14
N TYR A 69 14.15 6.96 -15.90
CA TYR A 69 13.96 5.67 -15.25
C TYR A 69 12.59 5.59 -14.58
N TYR A 70 11.99 4.40 -14.62
CA TYR A 70 10.81 4.08 -13.83
C TYR A 70 11.22 3.60 -12.45
N VAL A 71 10.62 4.18 -11.41
CA VAL A 71 10.90 3.85 -9.99
C VAL A 71 9.62 3.71 -9.16
N GLY A 72 8.46 3.64 -9.83
CA GLY A 72 7.13 3.58 -9.19
C GLY A 72 6.66 2.18 -8.82
N THR A 73 5.36 2.09 -8.51
CA THR A 73 4.67 0.83 -8.20
C THR A 73 3.99 0.25 -9.44
N ARG A 74 3.24 -0.86 -9.30
CA ARG A 74 2.52 -1.47 -10.43
C ARG A 74 1.52 -0.49 -11.07
N THR A 75 0.92 0.39 -10.29
CA THR A 75 -0.13 1.32 -10.77
C THR A 75 0.08 2.78 -10.42
N LEU A 76 1.01 3.12 -9.52
CA LEU A 76 1.37 4.51 -9.21
C LEU A 76 2.73 4.84 -9.81
N SER A 77 2.73 5.63 -10.88
CA SER A 77 3.95 5.99 -11.59
C SER A 77 4.77 7.03 -10.84
N SER A 78 6.07 6.74 -10.76
CA SER A 78 7.12 7.65 -10.32
C SER A 78 8.32 7.51 -11.24
N PHE A 79 8.93 8.63 -11.60
CA PHE A 79 10.02 8.69 -12.56
C PHE A 79 11.24 9.40 -11.98
N LEU A 80 12.41 8.85 -12.22
CA LEU A 80 13.69 9.47 -11.91
C LEU A 80 14.34 9.97 -13.21
N ILE A 81 14.69 11.25 -13.26
CA ILE A 81 15.49 11.85 -14.34
C ILE A 81 16.86 12.19 -13.76
N THR A 82 17.92 11.61 -14.30
CA THR A 82 19.27 11.79 -13.76
C THR A 82 20.06 12.87 -14.48
N THR A 83 20.82 13.67 -13.73
CA THR A 83 21.71 14.69 -14.29
C THR A 83 23.01 14.76 -13.49
N PRO A 84 24.11 15.32 -14.06
CA PRO A 84 25.35 15.50 -13.31
C PRO A 84 25.23 16.45 -12.11
N GLN A 85 24.22 17.33 -12.07
CA GLN A 85 24.00 18.33 -11.01
C GLN A 85 23.04 17.84 -9.91
N GLY A 86 22.45 16.66 -10.09
CA GLY A 86 21.42 16.12 -9.20
C GLY A 86 20.21 15.60 -9.97
N ASN A 87 19.45 14.72 -9.34
CA ASN A 87 18.32 14.04 -9.96
C ASN A 87 17.01 14.80 -9.72
N ILE A 88 16.05 14.57 -10.61
CA ILE A 88 14.67 15.06 -10.50
C ILE A 88 13.77 13.85 -10.29
N LEU A 89 12.91 13.89 -9.27
CA LEU A 89 11.88 12.88 -9.03
C LEU A 89 10.52 13.45 -9.44
N ILE A 90 9.79 12.74 -10.28
CA ILE A 90 8.40 13.05 -10.64
C ILE A 90 7.49 12.11 -9.86
N ASN A 91 6.64 12.70 -9.01
CA ASN A 91 5.76 12.08 -8.03
C ASN A 91 6.49 11.27 -6.95
N SER A 92 6.21 11.59 -5.68
CA SER A 92 6.47 10.70 -4.53
C SER A 92 5.34 9.70 -4.30
N THR A 93 4.21 9.85 -5.02
CA THR A 93 2.97 9.12 -4.80
C THR A 93 2.43 9.37 -3.39
N TYR A 94 2.17 8.33 -2.57
CA TYR A 94 1.80 8.51 -1.16
C TYR A 94 3.01 8.39 -0.22
N GLU A 95 2.89 8.89 1.01
CA GLU A 95 3.92 8.75 2.04
C GLU A 95 4.36 7.30 2.24
N ARG A 96 3.42 6.36 2.25
CA ARG A 96 3.67 4.91 2.36
C ARG A 96 4.53 4.33 1.24
N ASN A 97 4.63 5.02 0.10
CA ASN A 97 5.38 4.55 -1.07
C ASN A 97 6.81 5.07 -1.11
N VAL A 98 7.19 6.05 -0.29
CA VAL A 98 8.55 6.62 -0.29
C VAL A 98 9.62 5.54 -0.12
N PRO A 99 9.50 4.55 0.80
CA PRO A 99 10.49 3.47 0.90
C PRO A 99 10.58 2.60 -0.36
N THR A 100 9.47 2.37 -1.06
CA THR A 100 9.45 1.62 -2.32
C THR A 100 10.17 2.37 -3.44
N ILE A 101 9.98 3.69 -3.52
CA ILE A 101 10.67 4.54 -4.49
C ILE A 101 12.17 4.59 -4.18
N GLU A 102 12.54 4.80 -2.91
CA GLU A 102 13.93 4.80 -2.47
C GLU A 102 14.64 3.49 -2.85
N LYS A 103 14.03 2.34 -2.54
CA LYS A 103 14.55 1.03 -2.93
C LYS A 103 14.73 0.91 -4.44
N SER A 104 13.76 1.38 -5.23
CA SER A 104 13.82 1.36 -6.69
C SER A 104 14.98 2.19 -7.24
N VAL A 105 15.18 3.39 -6.70
CA VAL A 105 16.30 4.29 -7.05
C VAL A 105 17.65 3.63 -6.72
N GLN A 106 17.76 3.02 -5.54
CA GLN A 106 18.98 2.34 -5.10
C GLN A 106 19.31 1.10 -5.92
N GLN A 107 18.30 0.30 -6.31
CA GLN A 107 18.49 -0.87 -7.18
C GLN A 107 19.02 -0.53 -8.57
N LEU A 108 18.76 0.69 -9.05
CA LEU A 108 19.32 1.22 -10.30
C LEU A 108 20.73 1.79 -10.14
N GLY A 109 21.30 1.76 -8.93
CA GLY A 109 22.64 2.27 -8.63
C GLY A 109 22.70 3.78 -8.35
N PHE A 110 21.56 4.45 -8.20
CA PHE A 110 21.48 5.87 -7.85
C PHE A 110 21.33 6.07 -6.35
N LYS A 111 21.76 7.23 -5.84
CA LYS A 111 21.54 7.61 -4.45
C LYS A 111 20.25 8.41 -4.35
N PHE A 112 19.41 8.06 -3.38
CA PHE A 112 18.18 8.81 -3.12
C PHE A 112 18.46 10.26 -2.70
N SER A 113 19.56 10.49 -1.97
CA SER A 113 20.05 11.82 -1.56
C SER A 113 20.46 12.75 -2.72
N ASP A 114 20.66 12.20 -3.92
CA ASP A 114 21.03 12.98 -5.09
C ASP A 114 19.80 13.62 -5.75
N ILE A 115 18.58 13.28 -5.33
CA ILE A 115 17.35 13.94 -5.77
C ILE A 115 17.30 15.36 -5.19
N LYS A 116 17.32 16.37 -6.07
CA LYS A 116 17.33 17.80 -5.71
C LYS A 116 16.03 18.52 -6.02
N ILE A 117 15.23 17.96 -6.93
CA ILE A 117 13.96 18.53 -7.35
C ILE A 117 12.89 17.44 -7.25
N LEU A 118 11.77 17.79 -6.61
CA LEU A 118 10.55 16.99 -6.57
C LEU A 118 9.46 17.72 -7.36
N LEU A 119 8.88 17.04 -8.35
CA LEU A 119 7.75 17.53 -9.13
C LEU A 119 6.50 16.71 -8.81
N GLY A 120 5.35 17.37 -8.75
CA GLY A 120 4.04 16.74 -8.63
C GLY A 120 3.25 16.90 -9.92
N THR A 121 2.51 15.86 -10.30
CA THR A 121 1.62 15.91 -11.49
C THR A 121 0.23 16.46 -11.18
N HIS A 122 -0.33 16.18 -9.99
CA HIS A 122 -1.62 16.67 -9.51
C HIS A 122 -1.68 16.64 -7.96
N ALA A 123 -2.66 17.34 -7.37
CA ALA A 123 -2.93 17.39 -5.93
C ALA A 123 -4.45 17.40 -5.67
#